data_AF-A0A3D0HK74-F1
#
_entry.id   AF-A0A3D0HK74-F1
#
_cell.length_a   1.000
_cell.length_b   1.000
_cell.length_c   1.000
_cell.angle_alpha   90.00
_cell.angle_beta   90.00
_cell.angle_gamma   90.00
#
_symmetry.space_group_name_H-M   'P 1'
#
loop_
_entity.id
_entity.type
_entity.pdbx_description
1 polymer ?
#
loop_
_entity_poly.entity_id
_entity_poly.type
_entity_poly.pdbx_seq_one_letter_code
_entity_poly.pdbx_strand_id
1 'polypeptide(L)'
;AYCLQELLTIKSDDVLGRVRVYEAIVKGDNIPEPGIPESFKVLMKEMQALCLDVEVISHEGKQVELTDLDEEVFTAVRELGIDISRNERGSDADDRERERRREKAF
;
A
#
# COMPACT_ATOMS: atom_id res chain seq x y z
N ALA A 1 2.60 11.70 21.19
CA ALA A 1 2.21 12.04 19.80
C ALA A 1 2.39 10.86 18.84
N TYR A 2 3.51 10.14 18.89
CA TYR A 2 3.82 9.02 17.97
C TYR A 2 2.82 7.84 17.96
N CYS A 3 2.27 7.46 19.12
CA CYS A 3 1.34 6.32 19.18
C CYS A 3 0.04 6.55 18.39
N LEU A 4 -0.50 7.79 18.39
CA LEU A 4 -1.70 8.12 17.62
C LEU A 4 -1.39 8.20 16.12
N GLN A 5 -0.23 8.77 15.77
CA GLN A 5 0.22 8.83 14.38
C GLN A 5 0.34 7.40 13.82
N GLU A 6 1.08 6.53 14.50
CA GLU A 6 1.26 5.12 14.11
C GLU A 6 -0.08 4.39 13.93
N LEU A 7 -1.05 4.64 14.80
CA LEU A 7 -2.38 4.03 14.71
C LEU A 7 -3.13 4.47 13.44
N LEU A 8 -3.08 5.77 13.12
CA LEU A 8 -3.83 6.36 12.00
C LEU A 8 -3.13 6.20 10.64
N THR A 9 -1.82 5.97 10.62
CA THR A 9 -1.03 5.83 9.38
C THR A 9 -0.69 4.36 9.14
N ILE A 10 0.48 3.91 9.60
CA ILE A 10 1.10 2.62 9.28
C ILE A 10 0.36 1.40 9.82
N LYS A 11 -0.66 1.59 10.68
CA LYS A 11 -1.55 0.50 11.14
C LYS A 11 -2.94 0.51 10.51
N SER A 12 -3.40 1.63 9.95
CA SER A 12 -4.74 1.76 9.37
C SER A 12 -4.70 1.90 7.85
N ASP A 13 -4.16 3.01 7.36
CA ASP A 13 -4.48 3.55 6.02
C ASP A 13 -3.26 3.84 5.13
N ASP A 14 -2.03 3.65 5.61
CA ASP A 14 -0.81 3.83 4.81
C ASP A 14 -0.41 2.51 4.13
N VAL A 15 -0.63 2.40 2.82
CA VAL A 15 -0.40 1.15 2.06
C VAL A 15 1.09 0.80 1.99
N LEU A 16 1.93 1.80 1.69
CA LEU A 16 3.39 1.63 1.60
C LEU A 16 4.01 1.40 2.99
N GLY A 17 3.58 2.22 3.95
CA GLY A 17 4.05 2.16 5.32
C GLY A 17 3.83 0.78 5.92
N ARG A 18 2.67 0.14 5.68
CA ARG A 18 2.42 -1.22 6.17
C ARG A 18 3.44 -2.23 5.67
N VAL A 19 3.76 -2.25 4.38
CA VAL A 19 4.72 -3.22 3.81
C VAL A 19 6.13 -2.98 4.36
N ARG A 20 6.59 -1.72 4.37
CA ARG A 20 7.92 -1.37 4.88
C ARG A 20 8.05 -1.66 6.38
N VAL A 21 6.97 -1.49 7.15
CA VAL A 21 6.93 -1.84 8.57
C VAL A 21 6.98 -3.35 8.79
N TYR A 22 6.27 -4.14 8.00
CA TYR A 22 6.40 -5.60 8.06
C TYR A 22 7.84 -6.06 7.78
N GLU A 23 8.47 -5.49 6.76
CA GLU A 23 9.86 -5.79 6.43
C GLU A 23 10.82 -5.41 7.57
N ALA A 24 10.67 -4.21 8.13
CA ALA A 24 11.47 -3.74 9.26
C ALA A 24 11.30 -4.65 10.49
N ILE A 25 10.07 -5.06 10.82
CA ILE A 25 9.80 -5.98 11.93
C ILE A 25 10.49 -7.33 11.72
N VAL A 26 10.45 -7.88 10.50
CA VAL A 26 11.08 -9.17 10.18
C VAL A 26 12.62 -9.08 10.23
N LYS A 27 13.19 -7.96 9.78
CA LYS A 27 14.63 -7.71 9.80
C LYS A 27 15.17 -7.29 11.17
N GLY A 28 14.29 -6.85 12.07
CA GLY A 28 14.68 -6.27 13.36
C GLY A 28 15.21 -4.84 13.24
N ASP A 29 14.89 -4.15 12.15
CA ASP A 29 15.28 -2.77 11.89
C ASP A 29 14.27 -1.78 12.50
N ASN A 30 14.66 -0.51 12.58
CA ASN A 30 13.77 0.54 13.07
C ASN A 30 12.59 0.78 12.11
N ILE A 31 11.42 1.04 12.70
CA ILE A 31 10.20 1.36 11.97
C ILE A 31 10.41 2.64 11.14
N PRO A 32 10.11 2.64 9.84
CA PRO A 32 10.24 3.82 8.98
C PRO A 32 9.27 4.93 9.38
N GLU A 33 9.56 6.17 8.96
CA GLU A 33 8.66 7.29 9.21
C GLU A 33 7.32 7.12 8.47
N PRO A 34 6.18 7.42 9.13
CA PRO A 34 4.88 7.32 8.49
C PRO A 34 4.65 8.30 7.35
N GLY A 35 3.97 7.84 6.30
CA GLY A 35 3.57 8.67 5.16
C GLY A 35 2.24 9.41 5.36
N ILE A 36 1.73 9.94 4.25
CA ILE A 36 0.41 10.58 4.17
C ILE A 36 -0.67 9.48 4.06
N PRO A 37 -1.72 9.50 4.90
CA PRO A 37 -2.81 8.51 4.80
C PRO A 37 -3.59 8.60 3.48
N GLU A 38 -3.99 7.45 2.95
CA GLU A 38 -4.81 7.39 1.74
C GLU A 38 -6.20 7.99 1.95
N SER A 39 -6.75 7.89 3.16
CA SER A 39 -8.02 8.53 3.52
C SER A 39 -8.00 10.05 3.36
N PHE A 40 -6.85 10.70 3.57
CA PHE A 40 -6.70 12.13 3.31
C PHE A 40 -6.74 12.45 1.81
N LYS A 41 -6.09 11.62 0.97
CA LYS A 41 -6.13 11.78 -0.48
C LYS A 41 -7.55 11.60 -1.03
N VAL A 42 -8.28 10.60 -0.53
CA VAL A 42 -9.69 10.37 -0.90
C VAL A 42 -10.55 11.56 -0.51
N LEU A 43 -10.40 12.09 0.71
CA LEU A 43 -11.12 13.29 1.16
C LEU A 43 -10.90 14.48 0.21
N MET A 44 -9.66 14.72 -0.23
CA MET A 44 -9.42 15.80 -1.20
C MET A 44 -10.14 15.54 -2.53
N LYS A 45 -10.14 14.29 -3.01
CA LYS A 45 -10.86 13.92 -4.25
C LYS A 45 -12.36 14.07 -4.11
N GLU A 46 -12.92 13.77 -2.93
CA GLU A 46 -14.34 13.98 -2.63
C GLU A 46 -14.70 15.48 -2.62
N MET A 47 -13.84 16.33 -2.06
CA MET A 47 -14.02 17.79 -2.12
C MET A 47 -13.93 18.31 -3.56
N GLN A 48 -12.95 17.83 -4.34
CA GLN A 48 -12.83 18.17 -5.77
C GLN A 48 -14.06 17.73 -6.57
N ALA A 49 -14.67 16.59 -6.23
CA ALA A 49 -15.91 16.11 -6.87
C ALA A 49 -17.12 17.01 -6.57
N LEU A 50 -17.09 17.79 -5.48
CA LEU A 50 -18.07 18.82 -5.15
C LEU A 50 -17.78 20.17 -5.82
N CYS A 51 -16.84 20.23 -6.78
CA CYS A 51 -16.35 21.45 -7.42
C CYS A 51 -15.68 22.44 -6.44
N LEU A 52 -15.14 21.93 -5.31
CA LEU A 52 -14.32 22.73 -4.41
C LEU A 52 -12.86 22.67 -4.86
N ASP A 53 -12.25 23.85 -4.99
CA ASP A 53 -10.82 23.98 -5.28
C ASP A 53 -10.04 23.89 -3.96
N VAL A 54 -9.38 22.75 -3.75
CA VAL A 54 -8.62 22.44 -2.52
C VAL A 54 -7.21 22.08 -2.91
N GLU A 55 -6.27 22.87 -2.43
CA GLU A 55 -4.84 22.73 -2.73
C GLU A 55 -4.04 22.63 -1.44
N VAL A 56 -3.02 21.78 -1.46
CA VAL A 56 -2.04 21.68 -0.37
C VAL A 56 -0.87 22.60 -0.68
N ILE A 57 -0.71 23.63 0.14
CA ILE A 57 0.30 24.67 -0.03
C ILE A 57 1.40 24.46 1.01
N SER A 58 2.65 24.41 0.57
CA SER A 58 3.80 24.36 1.47
C SER A 58 4.02 25.71 2.16
N HIS A 59 4.87 25.75 3.19
CA HIS A 59 5.23 27.02 3.85
C HIS A 59 5.86 28.04 2.88
N GLU A 60 6.41 27.59 1.74
CA GLU A 60 6.96 28.45 0.68
C GLU A 60 5.92 28.95 -0.33
N GLY A 61 4.63 28.64 -0.14
CA GLY A 61 3.57 29.00 -1.08
C GLY A 61 3.53 28.13 -2.34
N LYS A 62 4.29 27.03 -2.38
CA LYS A 62 4.29 26.10 -3.53
C LYS A 62 3.19 25.06 -3.34
N GLN A 63 2.46 24.79 -4.41
CA GLN A 63 1.53 23.67 -4.47
C GLN A 63 2.30 22.35 -4.38
N VAL A 64 1.80 21.43 -3.57
CA VAL A 64 2.32 20.07 -3.42
C VAL A 64 1.34 19.12 -4.11
N GLU A 65 1.78 18.44 -5.17
CA GLU A 65 1.02 17.34 -5.75
C GLU A 65 1.13 16.09 -4.85
N LEU A 66 0.00 15.44 -4.60
CA LEU A 66 -0.10 14.28 -3.70
C LEU A 66 -0.14 12.92 -4.44
N THR A 67 0.22 12.94 -5.73
CA THR A 67 0.13 11.84 -6.70
C THR A 67 1.40 10.99 -6.82
N ASP A 68 2.55 11.46 -6.32
CA ASP A 68 3.85 10.80 -6.54
C ASP A 68 4.00 9.44 -5.83
N LEU A 69 3.09 9.11 -4.91
CA LEU A 69 3.18 7.89 -4.09
C LEU A 69 2.69 6.63 -4.82
N ASP A 70 1.86 6.74 -5.85
CA ASP A 70 1.24 5.58 -6.50
C ASP A 70 2.22 4.81 -7.42
N GLU A 71 3.18 5.51 -8.05
CA GLU A 71 4.22 4.87 -8.88
C GLU A 71 5.25 4.11 -8.05
N GLU A 72 5.61 4.62 -6.86
CA GLU A 72 6.46 3.90 -5.91
C GLU A 72 5.80 2.61 -5.41
N VAL A 73 4.49 2.64 -5.14
CA VAL A 73 3.70 1.45 -4.75
C VAL A 73 3.80 0.38 -5.81
N PHE A 74 3.57 0.74 -7.07
CA PHE A 74 3.55 -0.23 -8.16
C PHE A 74 4.93 -0.88 -8.37
N THR A 75 6.00 -0.13 -8.13
CA THR A 75 7.38 -0.60 -8.27
C THR A 75 7.78 -1.51 -7.11
N ALA A 76 7.54 -1.10 -5.87
CA ALA A 76 7.88 -1.89 -4.68
C ALA A 76 7.11 -3.21 -4.59
N VAL A 77 5.82 -3.20 -4.95
CA VAL A 77 4.98 -4.41 -5.01
C VAL A 77 5.51 -5.40 -6.06
N ARG A 78 5.91 -4.90 -7.23
CA ARG A 78 6.52 -5.72 -8.29
C ARG A 78 7.87 -6.30 -7.87
N GLU A 79 8.72 -5.53 -7.20
CA GLU A 79 10.00 -6.01 -6.66
C GLU A 79 9.81 -7.10 -5.61
N LEU A 80 8.76 -7.03 -4.79
CA LEU A 80 8.41 -8.10 -3.85
C LEU A 80 7.74 -9.33 -4.49
N GLY A 81 7.48 -9.32 -5.81
CA GLY A 81 6.84 -10.43 -6.52
C GLY A 81 5.37 -10.66 -6.12
N ILE A 82 4.71 -9.63 -5.56
CA ILE A 82 3.29 -9.69 -5.19
C ILE A 82 2.47 -9.34 -6.43
N ASP A 83 1.96 -10.36 -7.11
CA ASP A 83 1.09 -10.17 -8.26
C ASP A 83 -0.36 -9.98 -7.81
N ILE A 84 -0.79 -8.72 -7.65
CA ILE A 84 -2.17 -8.36 -7.29
C ILE A 84 -3.16 -8.62 -8.45
N SER A 85 -2.68 -8.99 -9.64
CA SER A 85 -3.54 -9.42 -10.75
C SER A 85 -3.93 -10.90 -10.66
N ARG A 86 -3.30 -11.66 -9.77
CA ARG A 86 -3.58 -13.08 -9.57
C ARG A 86 -4.86 -13.23 -8.76
N ASN A 87 -5.96 -13.52 -9.46
CA ASN A 87 -7.23 -13.90 -8.84
C ASN A 87 -6.96 -15.04 -7.82
N GLU A 88 -7.18 -14.79 -6.53
CA GLU A 88 -6.82 -15.75 -5.45
C GLU A 88 -7.56 -17.10 -5.54
N ARG A 89 -8.59 -17.19 -6.38
CA ARG A 89 -9.14 -18.47 -6.81
C ARG A 89 -8.26 -19.03 -7.92
N GLY A 90 -7.31 -19.89 -7.55
CA GLY A 90 -6.73 -20.84 -8.48
C GLY A 90 -7.84 -21.48 -9.30
N SER A 91 -7.61 -21.69 -10.59
CA SER A 91 -8.59 -22.38 -11.42
C SER A 91 -8.70 -23.83 -10.96
N ASP A 92 -9.86 -24.47 -11.15
CA ASP A 92 -10.03 -25.91 -10.88
C ASP A 92 -8.96 -26.79 -11.60
N ALA A 93 -8.31 -26.25 -12.63
CA ALA A 93 -7.19 -26.87 -13.32
C ALA A 93 -5.90 -26.85 -12.49
N ASP A 94 -5.61 -25.75 -11.79
CA ASP A 94 -4.41 -25.58 -10.96
C ASP A 94 -4.46 -26.50 -9.74
N ASP A 95 -5.64 -26.70 -9.15
CA ASP A 95 -5.83 -27.59 -7.99
C ASP A 95 -5.65 -29.06 -8.38
N ARG A 96 -6.20 -29.47 -9.54
CA ARG A 96 -6.00 -30.82 -10.10
C ARG A 96 -4.53 -31.11 -10.42
N GLU A 97 -3.76 -30.11 -10.84
CA GLU A 97 -2.34 -30.29 -11.12
C GLU A 97 -1.52 -30.47 -9.84
N ARG A 98 -1.87 -29.76 -8.75
CA ARG A 98 -1.26 -29.96 -7.43
C ARG A 98 -1.56 -31.34 -6.86
N GLU A 99 -2.78 -31.82 -7.01
CA GLU A 99 -3.16 -33.18 -6.59
C GLU A 99 -2.39 -34.25 -7.36
N ARG A 100 -2.28 -34.12 -8.69
CA ARG A 100 -1.46 -35.04 -9.51
C ARG A 100 0.02 -35.02 -9.15
N ARG A 101 0.56 -33.86 -8.76
CA ARG A 101 1.94 -33.76 -8.27
C ARG A 101 2.13 -34.44 -6.92
N ARG A 102 1.12 -34.41 -6.04
CA ARG A 102 1.13 -35.13 -4.76
C ARG A 102 1.03 -36.64 -4.94
N GLU A 103 0.21 -37.11 -5.88
CA GLU A 103 0.08 -38.56 -6.16
C GLU A 103 1.33 -39.17 -6.79
N LYS A 104 2.08 -38.41 -7.59
CA LYS A 104 3.34 -38.88 -8.20
C LYS A 104 4.54 -38.86 -7.24
N ALA A 105 4.39 -38.24 -6.07
CA ALA A 105 5.43 -38.16 -5.06
C ALA A 105 5.36 -39.31 -4.03
N PHE A 106 4.39 -40.22 -4.15
CA PHE A 106 4.27 -41.47 -3.41
C PHE A 106 4.54 -42.68 -4.31
#